data_AF-A0A1V4HKM8-F1
#
_entry.id   AF-A0A1V4HKM8-F1
#
_cell.length_a   1.000
_cell.length_b   1.000
_cell.length_c   1.000
_cell.angle_alpha   90.00
_cell.angle_beta   90.00
_cell.angle_gamma   90.00
#
_symmetry.space_group_name_H-M   'P 1'
#
loop_
_entity.id
_entity.type
_entity.pdbx_description
1 polymer ?
#
loop_
_entity_poly.entity_id
_entity_poly.type
_entity_poly.pdbx_seq_one_letter_code
_entity_poly.pdbx_strand_id
1 'polypeptide(L)'
;MSLMSSFKLPCGTKNNYPEKLDYLTRKGKVVIFQSSSSKVKTAYIVSPKHKGVEFIVEGSPFNIAALYESIDLEEHEVRDASGVFFYKLAETREDFDHAFEKFVKAAE
;
A
#
# COMPACT_ATOMS: atom_id res chain seq x y z
N MET A 1 2.43 -16.22 -16.63
CA MET A 1 1.29 -15.27 -16.57
C MET A 1 1.42 -14.51 -15.26
N SER A 2 1.40 -13.17 -15.30
CA SER A 2 1.31 -12.39 -14.06
C SER A 2 -0.07 -12.55 -13.46
N LEU A 3 -0.11 -13.10 -12.25
CA LEU A 3 -1.32 -13.17 -11.45
C LEU A 3 -1.47 -11.83 -10.73
N MET A 4 -2.59 -11.14 -10.98
CA MET A 4 -2.92 -9.88 -10.32
C MET A 4 -4.16 -10.06 -9.45
N SER A 5 -4.07 -9.57 -8.23
CA SER A 5 -5.19 -9.42 -7.31
C SER A 5 -5.90 -8.11 -7.60
N SER A 6 -7.23 -8.11 -7.52
CA SER A 6 -8.04 -6.92 -7.78
C SER A 6 -8.81 -6.49 -6.53
N PHE A 7 -8.94 -5.19 -6.34
CA PHE A 7 -9.66 -4.60 -5.22
C PHE A 7 -10.46 -3.38 -5.67
N LYS A 8 -11.44 -2.99 -4.85
CA LYS A 8 -12.25 -1.79 -5.08
C LYS A 8 -11.87 -0.74 -4.07
N LEU A 9 -11.55 0.46 -4.55
CA LEU A 9 -11.46 1.66 -3.75
C LEU A 9 -12.84 2.03 -3.16
N PRO A 10 -12.90 2.84 -2.09
CA PRO A 10 -14.16 3.27 -1.49
C PRO A 10 -15.10 3.97 -2.48
N CYS A 11 -14.54 4.68 -3.47
CA CYS A 11 -15.27 5.33 -4.56
C CYS A 11 -15.81 4.37 -5.65
N GLY A 12 -15.59 3.06 -5.49
CA GLY A 12 -15.98 2.01 -6.44
C GLY A 12 -15.01 1.79 -7.60
N THR A 13 -13.92 2.56 -7.69
CA THR A 13 -12.88 2.36 -8.71
C THR A 13 -12.15 1.04 -8.46
N LYS A 14 -11.95 0.23 -9.50
CA LYS A 14 -11.26 -1.05 -9.40
C LYS A 14 -9.78 -0.88 -9.75
N ASN A 15 -8.89 -1.25 -8.82
CA ASN A 15 -7.44 -1.26 -9.03
C ASN A 15 -6.89 -2.69 -8.86
N ASN A 16 -5.66 -2.90 -9.32
CA ASN A 16 -5.00 -4.20 -9.28
C ASN A 16 -3.60 -4.07 -8.66
N TYR A 17 -3.13 -5.13 -8.04
CA TYR A 17 -1.75 -5.28 -7.54
C TYR A 17 -1.26 -6.72 -7.77
N PRO A 18 0.06 -6.97 -7.77
CA PRO A 18 0.58 -8.31 -8.01
C PRO A 18 0.19 -9.29 -6.89
N GLU A 19 -0.26 -10.50 -7.24
CA GLU A 19 -0.66 -11.53 -6.26
C GLU A 19 0.50 -11.97 -5.34
N LYS A 20 1.75 -11.72 -5.76
CA LYS A 20 2.95 -11.93 -4.93
C LYS A 20 2.86 -11.19 -3.59
N LEU A 21 2.17 -10.05 -3.54
CA LEU A 21 1.99 -9.28 -2.31
C LEU A 21 1.06 -10.00 -1.32
N ASP A 22 0.00 -10.66 -1.80
CA ASP A 22 -0.85 -11.51 -0.94
C ASP A 22 -0.05 -12.62 -0.27
N TYR A 23 0.91 -13.21 -0.99
CA TYR A 23 1.77 -14.26 -0.44
C TYR A 23 2.65 -13.73 0.70
N LEU A 24 3.18 -12.51 0.59
CA LEU A 24 3.96 -11.87 1.66
C LEU A 24 3.10 -11.61 2.89
N THR A 25 1.88 -11.09 2.70
CA THR A 25 0.93 -10.87 3.79
C THR A 25 0.55 -12.17 4.50
N ARG A 26 0.37 -13.28 3.77
CA ARG A 26 0.11 -14.60 4.35
C ARG A 26 1.27 -15.13 5.20
N LYS A 27 2.50 -14.64 4.98
CA LYS A 27 3.67 -14.95 5.81
C LYS A 27 3.78 -14.07 7.07
N GLY A 28 2.80 -13.21 7.34
CA GLY A 28 2.80 -12.31 8.48
C GLY A 28 3.52 -10.98 8.25
N LYS A 29 4.00 -10.72 7.03
CA LYS A 29 4.62 -9.44 6.68
C LYS A 29 3.56 -8.38 6.41
N VAL A 30 3.90 -7.11 6.61
CA VAL A 30 3.04 -5.99 6.23
C VAL A 30 3.56 -5.38 4.94
N VAL A 31 2.71 -5.36 3.93
CA VAL A 31 3.00 -4.75 2.63
C VAL A 31 2.14 -3.52 2.50
N ILE A 32 2.73 -2.39 2.11
CA ILE A 32 1.98 -1.16 1.82
C ILE A 32 2.34 -0.63 0.44
N PHE A 33 1.36 -0.04 -0.23
CA PHE A 33 1.55 0.65 -1.50
C PHE A 33 0.54 1.78 -1.67
N GLN A 34 0.87 2.72 -2.56
CA GLN A 34 -0.04 3.80 -2.93
C GLN A 34 -1.04 3.34 -3.98
N SER A 35 -2.26 3.82 -3.86
CA SER A 35 -3.32 3.62 -4.85
C SER A 35 -4.14 4.89 -4.97
N SER A 36 -4.47 5.30 -6.19
CA SER A 36 -5.25 6.52 -6.41
C SER A 36 -6.50 6.26 -7.24
N SER A 37 -7.49 7.14 -7.07
CA SER A 37 -8.65 7.22 -7.94
C SER A 37 -8.69 8.58 -8.63
N SER A 38 -8.57 8.56 -9.96
CA SER A 38 -8.76 9.76 -10.79
C SER A 38 -10.21 10.28 -10.73
N LYS A 39 -11.19 9.43 -10.38
CA LYS A 39 -12.61 9.81 -10.30
C LYS A 39 -12.89 10.80 -9.18
N VAL A 40 -12.32 10.55 -8.00
CA VAL A 40 -12.53 11.39 -6.80
C VAL A 40 -11.31 12.26 -6.46
N LYS A 41 -10.22 12.14 -7.23
CA LYS A 41 -8.93 12.84 -6.98
C LYS A 41 -8.39 12.59 -5.57
N THR A 42 -8.56 11.36 -5.09
CA THR A 42 -8.11 10.91 -3.77
C THR A 42 -7.09 9.79 -3.95
N ALA A 43 -6.09 9.76 -3.09
CA ALA A 43 -5.15 8.66 -3.00
C ALA A 43 -5.24 8.00 -1.63
N TYR A 44 -4.67 6.80 -1.55
CA TYR A 44 -4.75 5.93 -0.41
C TYR A 44 -3.42 5.22 -0.20
N ILE A 45 -3.02 5.04 1.06
CA ILE A 45 -2.06 4.01 1.43
C ILE A 45 -2.85 2.74 1.72
N VAL A 46 -2.50 1.67 1.03
CA VAL A 46 -3.26 0.42 1.02
C VAL A 46 -2.35 -0.73 1.45
N SER A 47 -2.90 -1.63 2.26
CA SER A 47 -2.25 -2.87 2.67
C SER A 47 -3.11 -4.08 2.29
N PRO A 48 -2.58 -5.11 1.59
CA PRO A 48 -3.30 -6.37 1.41
C PRO A 48 -3.60 -7.04 2.74
N LYS A 49 -4.72 -7.75 2.81
CA LYS A 49 -5.08 -8.63 3.94
C LYS A 49 -5.60 -9.95 3.41
N HIS A 50 -5.74 -10.96 4.28
CA HIS A 50 -6.22 -12.29 3.89
C HIS A 50 -7.52 -12.26 3.06
N LYS A 51 -8.38 -11.25 3.26
CA LYS A 51 -9.56 -10.99 2.42
C LYS A 51 -9.61 -9.52 1.98
N GLY A 52 -9.06 -9.23 0.82
CA GLY A 52 -9.12 -7.91 0.19
C GLY A 52 -8.00 -6.99 0.64
N VAL A 53 -8.32 -5.72 0.87
CA VAL A 53 -7.34 -4.71 1.30
C VAL A 53 -7.83 -3.94 2.53
N GLU A 54 -6.88 -3.37 3.24
CA GLU A 54 -7.04 -2.37 4.29
C GLU A 54 -6.62 -1.01 3.74
N PHE A 55 -7.43 0.02 3.97
CA PHE A 55 -7.10 1.41 3.67
C PHE A 55 -6.56 2.05 4.94
N ILE A 56 -5.26 2.35 4.96
CA ILE A 56 -4.57 2.85 6.14
C ILE A 56 -4.79 4.36 6.27
N VAL A 57 -4.57 5.10 5.17
CA VAL A 57 -4.76 6.55 5.11
C VAL A 57 -5.42 6.92 3.80
N GLU A 58 -6.28 7.93 3.82
CA GLU A 58 -6.82 8.59 2.65
C GLU A 58 -6.49 10.08 2.63
N GLY A 59 -6.32 10.66 1.45
CA GLY A 59 -6.01 12.08 1.33
C GLY A 59 -5.81 12.55 -0.10
N SER A 60 -5.29 13.78 -0.26
CA SER A 60 -4.90 14.28 -1.56
C SER A 60 -3.73 13.43 -2.12
N PRO A 61 -3.62 13.25 -3.45
CA PRO A 61 -2.52 12.51 -4.06
C PRO A 61 -1.14 13.02 -3.64
N PHE A 62 -1.01 14.33 -3.49
CA PHE A 62 0.24 14.95 -3.03
C PHE A 62 0.57 14.57 -1.59
N ASN A 63 -0.40 14.66 -0.66
CA ASN A 63 -0.16 14.35 0.75
C ASN A 63 0.12 12.85 0.95
N ILE A 64 -0.57 11.98 0.22
CA ILE A 64 -0.35 10.53 0.28
C ILE A 64 0.99 10.14 -0.30
N ALA A 65 1.43 10.78 -1.40
CA ALA A 65 2.75 10.56 -1.94
C ALA A 65 3.84 10.98 -0.94
N ALA A 66 3.73 12.19 -0.38
CA ALA A 66 4.68 12.67 0.63
C ALA A 66 4.70 11.78 1.88
N LEU A 67 3.54 11.33 2.34
CA LEU A 67 3.41 10.40 3.46
C LEU A 67 4.04 9.05 3.16
N TYR A 68 3.79 8.48 1.99
CA TYR A 68 4.35 7.19 1.64
C TYR A 68 5.88 7.27 1.54
N GLU A 69 6.43 8.34 0.95
CA GLU A 69 7.88 8.56 0.88
C GLU A 69 8.50 8.67 2.28
N SER A 70 7.82 9.32 3.23
CA SER A 70 8.33 9.53 4.59
C SER A 70 8.32 8.29 5.49
N ILE A 71 7.55 7.24 5.14
CA ILE A 71 7.53 5.99 5.90
C ILE A 71 8.91 5.31 5.80
N ASP A 72 9.57 5.13 6.94
CA ASP A 72 10.91 4.53 7.06
C ASP A 72 10.84 3.00 6.94
N LEU A 73 10.44 2.52 5.76
CA LEU A 73 10.41 1.11 5.38
C LEU A 73 11.12 0.94 4.05
N GLU A 74 11.77 -0.22 3.88
CA GLU A 74 12.46 -0.55 2.64
C GLU A 74 11.45 -0.65 1.49
N GLU A 75 11.73 0.08 0.40
CA GLU A 75 10.95 -0.01 -0.83
C GLU A 75 11.50 -1.12 -1.72
N HIS A 76 10.59 -1.95 -2.21
CA HIS A 76 10.85 -3.04 -3.11
C HIS A 76 10.02 -2.90 -4.39
N GLU A 77 10.44 -3.62 -5.41
CA GLU A 77 9.74 -3.68 -6.69
C GLU A 77 9.36 -5.12 -7.07
N VAL A 78 8.18 -5.26 -7.68
CA VAL A 78 7.82 -6.43 -8.48
C VAL A 78 7.90 -6.02 -9.94
N ARG A 79 8.82 -6.65 -10.69
CA ARG A 79 8.90 -6.48 -12.14
C ARG A 79 8.30 -7.70 -12.82
N ASP A 80 7.29 -7.47 -13.65
CA ASP A 80 6.65 -8.52 -14.43
C ASP A 80 6.10 -8.00 -15.76
N ALA A 81 5.32 -8.84 -16.48
CA ALA A 81 4.77 -8.49 -17.78
C ALA A 81 3.78 -7.31 -17.74
N SER A 82 3.25 -6.97 -16.57
CA SER A 82 2.36 -5.83 -16.33
C SER A 82 3.12 -4.53 -16.00
N GLY A 83 4.46 -4.60 -15.86
CA GLY A 83 5.33 -3.46 -15.59
C GLY A 83 6.07 -3.57 -14.26
N VAL A 84 6.42 -2.43 -13.69
CA VAL A 84 7.08 -2.31 -12.38
C VAL A 84 6.07 -1.84 -11.35
N PHE A 85 5.94 -2.58 -10.26
CA PHE A 85 5.08 -2.23 -9.14
C PHE A 85 5.93 -2.02 -7.88
N PHE A 86 5.83 -0.83 -7.28
CA PHE A 86 6.57 -0.47 -6.08
C PHE A 86 5.72 -0.69 -4.81
N TYR A 87 6.36 -1.17 -3.76
CA TYR A 87 5.73 -1.38 -2.46
C TYR A 87 6.76 -1.28 -1.34
N LYS A 88 6.33 -0.84 -0.16
CA LYS A 88 7.14 -0.89 1.06
C LYS A 88 6.80 -2.12 1.89
N LEU A 89 7.80 -2.70 2.55
CA LEU A 89 7.67 -3.92 3.33
C LEU A 89 8.10 -3.70 4.78
N ALA A 90 7.31 -4.20 5.71
CA ALA A 90 7.72 -4.41 7.09
C ALA A 90 7.68 -5.91 7.42
N GLU A 91 8.69 -6.41 8.15
CA GLU A 91 8.76 -7.82 8.53
C GLU A 91 7.64 -8.20 9.51
N THR A 92 7.25 -7.28 10.38
CA THR A 92 6.18 -7.47 11.36
C THR A 92 5.20 -6.29 11.38
N ARG A 93 4.04 -6.47 12.03
CA ARG A 93 3.08 -5.38 12.25
C ARG A 93 3.64 -4.33 13.22
N GLU A 94 4.42 -4.74 14.20
CA GLU A 94 5.09 -3.83 15.15
C GLU A 94 6.11 -2.92 14.44
N ASP A 95 6.89 -3.45 13.49
CA ASP A 95 7.81 -2.64 12.66
C ASP A 95 7.04 -1.60 11.85
N PHE A 96 5.91 -1.99 11.26
CA PHE A 96 5.05 -1.07 10.53
C PHE A 96 4.49 0.02 11.45
N ASP A 97 3.92 -0.35 12.60
CA ASP A 97 3.34 0.61 13.53
C ASP A 97 4.40 1.57 14.08
N HIS A 98 5.62 1.10 14.37
CA HIS A 98 6.73 1.96 14.81
C HIS A 98 7.19 2.94 13.71
N ALA A 99 7.28 2.48 12.45
CA ALA A 99 7.60 3.34 11.31
C ALA A 99 6.49 4.37 11.04
N PHE A 100 5.23 3.99 11.26
CA PHE A 100 4.06 4.82 11.00
C PHE A 100 3.75 5.81 12.13
N GLU A 101 3.87 5.40 13.41
CA GLU A 101 3.63 6.23 14.61
C GLU A 101 4.60 7.41 14.71
N LYS A 102 5.86 7.24 14.28
CA LYS A 102 6.84 8.34 14.20
C LYS A 102 6.31 9.53 13.39
N PHE A 103 5.38 9.28 12.46
CA PHE A 103 4.78 10.33 11.65
C PHE A 103 3.48 10.87 12.24
N VAL A 104 2.59 10.01 12.76
CA VAL A 104 1.30 10.45 13.36
C VAL A 104 1.55 11.41 14.52
N LYS A 105 2.55 11.15 15.36
CA LYS A 105 2.94 12.05 16.48
C LYS A 105 3.69 13.31 16.05
N ALA A 106 4.21 13.37 14.82
CA ALA A 106 4.87 14.56 14.28
C ALA A 106 3.90 15.56 13.63
N ALA A 107 2.63 15.18 13.49
CA ALA A 107 1.56 16.00 12.91
C ALA A 107 0.60 16.61 13.96
N GLU A 108 0.84 16.35 15.25
CA GLU A 108 0.15 16.99 16.40
C GLU A 108 0.90 18.22 16.92
#